data_AF-A0A7K4HKA1-F1
#
_entry.id   AF-A0A7K4HKA1-F1
#
_cell.length_a   1.000
_cell.length_b   1.000
_cell.length_c   1.000
_cell.angle_alpha   90.00
_cell.angle_beta   90.00
_cell.angle_gamma   90.00
#
_symmetry.space_group_name_H-M   'P 1'
#
loop_
_entity.id
_entity.type
_entity.pdbx_description
1 polymer ?
#
loop_
_entity_poly.entity_id
_entity_poly.type
_entity_poly.pdbx_seq_one_letter_code
_entity_poly.pdbx_strand_id
1 'polypeptide(L)'
;MSNIQNYRLLKIEKEVLQELESIINQAIPLMETCEYDKLGFSIRNNHVFGLSLAYQKLTKFPECILRLRFLRELWFLENRIQHLLENIGDLKYLNRIDMENNFSLSNLPESEWKLKELEVLGLGGNK
;
A
#
# COMPACT_ATOMS: atom_id res chain seq x y z
N MET A 1 -15.13 2.62 -14.55
CA MET A 1 -14.86 4.06 -14.34
C MET A 1 -14.60 4.27 -12.87
N SER A 2 -13.53 5.00 -12.54
CA SER A 2 -13.17 5.33 -11.15
C SER A 2 -14.28 6.13 -10.46
N ASN A 3 -14.64 5.76 -9.23
CA ASN A 3 -15.59 6.51 -8.40
C ASN A 3 -14.90 7.32 -7.29
N ILE A 4 -13.57 7.46 -7.34
CA ILE A 4 -12.74 8.11 -6.32
C ILE A 4 -13.22 9.54 -6.00
N GLN A 5 -13.72 10.26 -7.00
CA GLN A 5 -14.15 11.65 -6.84
C GLN A 5 -15.33 11.80 -5.86
N ASN A 6 -16.14 10.76 -5.69
CA ASN A 6 -17.32 10.77 -4.83
C ASN A 6 -16.97 10.62 -3.34
N TYR A 7 -15.74 10.21 -3.01
CA TYR A 7 -15.34 10.01 -1.62
C TYR A 7 -14.89 11.32 -0.97
N ARG A 8 -15.16 11.45 0.33
CA ARG A 8 -14.65 12.53 1.16
C ARG A 8 -13.21 12.22 1.59
N LEU A 9 -12.28 12.49 0.68
CA LEU A 9 -10.83 12.33 0.84
C LEU A 9 -10.12 13.64 0.51
N LEU A 10 -8.88 13.79 0.97
CA LEU A 10 -8.02 14.88 0.52
C LEU A 10 -7.78 14.78 -0.99
N LYS A 11 -7.60 15.94 -1.64
CA LYS A 11 -7.26 15.99 -3.08
C LYS A 11 -6.06 15.11 -3.42
N ILE A 12 -5.01 15.17 -2.60
CA ILE A 12 -3.79 14.38 -2.80
C ILE A 12 -4.04 12.87 -2.71
N GLU A 13 -4.91 12.42 -1.80
CA GLU A 13 -5.23 11.00 -1.65
C GLU A 13 -6.03 10.49 -2.85
N LYS A 14 -6.93 11.33 -3.40
CA LYS A 14 -7.65 11.02 -4.64
C LYS A 14 -6.70 10.88 -5.82
N GLU A 15 -5.74 11.80 -5.96
CA GLU A 15 -4.71 11.74 -7.01
C GLU A 15 -3.87 10.47 -6.90
N VAL A 16 -3.46 10.07 -5.68
CA VAL A 16 -2.74 8.82 -5.45
C VAL A 16 -3.57 7.61 -5.89
N LEU A 17 -4.84 7.52 -5.46
CA LEU A 17 -5.69 6.40 -5.83
C LEU A 17 -5.91 6.33 -7.36
N GLN A 18 -6.07 7.47 -8.03
CA GLN A 18 -6.19 7.51 -9.50
C GLN A 18 -4.92 7.07 -10.22
N GLU A 19 -3.76 7.44 -9.70
CA GLU A 19 -2.46 7.01 -10.22
C GLU A 19 -2.29 5.49 -10.03
N LEU A 20 -2.65 4.96 -8.86
CA LEU A 20 -2.64 3.53 -8.59
C LEU A 20 -3.58 2.76 -9.52
N GLU A 21 -4.81 3.24 -9.71
CA GLU A 21 -5.76 2.65 -10.67
C GLU A 21 -5.19 2.61 -12.09
N SER A 22 -4.41 3.62 -12.49
CA SER A 22 -3.73 3.66 -13.79
C SER A 22 -2.59 2.63 -13.86
N ILE A 23 -1.85 2.42 -12.76
CA ILE A 23 -0.76 1.44 -12.68
C ILE A 23 -1.31 0.01 -12.79
N ILE A 24 -2.41 -0.30 -12.09
CA ILE A 24 -3.01 -1.64 -12.07
C ILE A 24 -4.04 -1.86 -13.19
N ASN A 25 -4.35 -0.81 -13.96
CA ASN A 25 -5.32 -0.80 -15.03
C ASN A 25 -6.74 -1.27 -14.61
N GLN A 26 -7.16 -0.92 -13.40
CA GLN A 26 -8.50 -1.18 -12.89
C GLN A 26 -8.85 -0.26 -11.71
N ALA A 27 -10.13 -0.18 -11.38
CA ALA A 27 -10.59 0.61 -10.25
C ALA A 27 -10.25 -0.09 -8.91
N ILE A 28 -9.92 0.69 -7.89
CA ILE A 28 -9.69 0.18 -6.53
C ILE A 28 -10.99 0.38 -5.74
N PRO A 29 -11.69 -0.69 -5.31
CA PRO A 29 -12.98 -0.54 -4.62
C PRO A 29 -12.79 -0.04 -3.19
N LEU A 30 -13.76 0.76 -2.71
CA LEU A 30 -13.90 1.08 -1.29
C LEU A 30 -14.41 -0.15 -0.53
N MET A 31 -13.81 -0.43 0.61
CA MET A 31 -14.17 -1.53 1.51
C MET A 31 -14.50 -0.99 2.91
N GLU A 32 -15.38 -1.70 3.62
CA GLU A 32 -15.67 -1.41 5.04
C GLU A 32 -14.42 -1.64 5.91
N THR A 33 -13.72 -2.74 5.64
CA THR A 33 -12.44 -3.11 6.27
C THR A 33 -11.43 -3.43 5.18
N CYS A 34 -10.16 -3.03 5.37
CA CYS A 34 -9.10 -3.41 4.45
C CYS A 34 -8.74 -4.88 4.68
N GLU A 35 -8.85 -5.70 3.64
CA GLU A 35 -8.52 -7.13 3.70
C GLU A 35 -7.21 -7.38 2.95
N TYR A 36 -6.33 -8.19 3.52
CA TYR A 36 -4.96 -8.40 3.03
C TYR A 36 -4.89 -9.16 1.70
N ASP A 37 -5.93 -9.92 1.36
CA ASP A 37 -6.04 -10.80 0.19
C ASP A 37 -7.00 -10.27 -0.89
N LYS A 38 -7.43 -9.01 -0.79
CA LYS A 38 -8.33 -8.37 -1.76
C LYS A 38 -7.77 -7.08 -2.29
N LEU A 39 -8.11 -6.71 -3.52
CA LEU A 39 -7.87 -5.35 -4.00
C LEU A 39 -8.90 -4.40 -3.36
N GLY A 40 -8.43 -3.35 -2.71
CA GLY A 40 -9.32 -2.34 -2.17
C GLY A 40 -8.65 -1.36 -1.22
N PHE A 41 -9.41 -0.35 -0.81
CA PHE A 41 -8.97 0.60 0.20
C PHE A 41 -10.09 0.88 1.19
N SER A 42 -9.73 1.32 2.38
CA SER A 42 -10.67 1.74 3.42
C SER A 42 -10.44 3.19 3.81
N ILE A 43 -11.50 3.86 4.25
CA ILE A 43 -11.46 5.26 4.69
C ILE A 43 -11.76 5.29 6.18
N ARG A 44 -10.93 5.99 6.97
CA ARG A 44 -11.25 6.38 8.34
C ARG A 44 -10.95 7.86 8.52
N ASN A 45 -11.84 8.57 9.19
CA ASN A 45 -11.70 10.01 9.45
C ASN A 45 -11.40 10.84 8.19
N ASN A 46 -12.01 10.49 7.05
CA ASN A 46 -11.80 11.13 5.74
C ASN A 46 -10.38 11.00 5.16
N HIS A 47 -9.62 10.00 5.61
CA HIS A 47 -8.30 9.66 5.09
C HIS A 47 -8.24 8.20 4.66
N VAL A 48 -7.37 7.89 3.70
CA VAL A 48 -7.08 6.50 3.33
C VAL A 48 -6.37 5.85 4.53
N PHE A 49 -7.03 4.86 5.11
CA PHE A 49 -6.57 4.20 6.33
C PHE A 49 -5.84 2.89 6.03
N GLY A 50 -6.43 2.07 5.17
CA GLY A 50 -5.84 0.83 4.69
C GLY A 50 -5.89 0.75 3.18
N LEU A 51 -4.84 0.21 2.58
CA LEU A 51 -4.72 -0.01 1.14
C LEU A 51 -4.21 -1.43 0.92
N SER A 52 -4.93 -2.19 0.10
CA SER A 52 -4.48 -3.50 -0.37
C SER A 52 -4.41 -3.52 -1.88
N LEU A 53 -3.24 -3.90 -2.38
CA LEU A 53 -2.93 -4.12 -3.78
C LEU A 53 -2.58 -5.60 -4.02
N ALA A 54 -3.29 -6.51 -3.35
CA ALA A 54 -3.09 -7.95 -3.50
C ALA A 54 -3.33 -8.42 -4.94
N TYR A 55 -2.55 -9.38 -5.41
CA TYR A 55 -2.69 -10.03 -6.72
C TYR A 55 -2.61 -9.09 -7.95
N GLN A 56 -1.92 -7.96 -7.83
CA GLN A 56 -1.84 -6.96 -8.91
C GLN A 56 -0.63 -7.14 -9.84
N LYS A 57 0.17 -8.19 -9.64
CA LYS A 57 1.38 -8.50 -10.42
C LYS A 57 2.39 -7.34 -10.46
N LEU A 58 2.37 -6.47 -9.44
CA LEU A 58 3.26 -5.32 -9.35
C LEU A 58 4.71 -5.79 -9.28
N THR A 59 5.57 -5.27 -10.16
CA THR A 59 7.01 -5.56 -10.16
C THR A 59 7.83 -4.51 -9.41
N LYS A 60 7.25 -3.32 -9.23
CA LYS A 60 7.85 -2.19 -8.51
C LYS A 60 6.87 -1.69 -7.46
N PHE A 61 7.40 -1.21 -6.35
CA PHE A 61 6.61 -0.50 -5.35
C PHE A 61 6.10 0.84 -5.93
N PRO A 62 4.80 1.15 -5.88
CA PRO A 62 4.28 2.43 -6.34
C PRO A 62 4.65 3.58 -5.38
N GLU A 63 5.58 4.45 -5.79
CA GLU A 63 6.07 5.57 -4.96
C GLU A 63 4.96 6.53 -4.52
N CYS A 64 3.91 6.67 -5.31
CA CYS A 64 2.76 7.52 -4.99
C CYS A 64 2.10 7.18 -3.65
N ILE A 65 2.21 5.93 -3.17
CA ILE A 65 1.69 5.48 -1.88
C ILE A 65 2.32 6.26 -0.71
N LEU A 66 3.57 6.71 -0.84
CA LEU A 66 4.27 7.49 0.19
C LEU A 66 3.58 8.83 0.51
N ARG A 67 2.69 9.30 -0.37
CA ARG A 67 1.89 10.51 -0.16
C ARG A 67 0.65 10.26 0.72
N LEU A 68 0.29 9.01 1.00
CA LEU A 68 -0.80 8.62 1.90
C LEU A 68 -0.34 8.72 3.35
N ARG A 69 -0.13 9.95 3.83
CA ARG A 69 0.51 10.23 5.13
C ARG A 69 -0.22 9.66 6.35
N PHE A 70 -1.49 9.28 6.22
CA PHE A 70 -2.32 8.71 7.29
C PHE A 70 -2.53 7.19 7.17
N LEU A 71 -1.89 6.56 6.18
CA LEU A 71 -2.00 5.13 5.94
C LEU A 71 -1.46 4.34 7.15
N ARG A 72 -2.21 3.33 7.57
CA ARG A 72 -1.86 2.44 8.68
C ARG A 72 -1.58 1.02 8.23
N GLU A 73 -2.39 0.53 7.29
CA GLU A 73 -2.32 -0.83 6.78
C GLU A 73 -1.99 -0.82 5.28
N LEU A 74 -0.94 -1.55 4.89
CA LEU A 74 -0.52 -1.67 3.50
C LEU A 74 -0.23 -3.12 3.14
N TRP A 75 -0.93 -3.63 2.12
CA TRP A 75 -0.87 -5.05 1.74
C TRP A 75 -0.51 -5.23 0.27
N PHE A 76 0.48 -6.09 0.02
CA PHE A 76 0.97 -6.45 -1.32
C PHE A 76 1.01 -7.96 -1.55
N LEU A 77 0.15 -8.73 -0.90
CA LEU A 77 0.10 -10.19 -1.05
C LEU A 77 0.16 -10.61 -2.53
N GLU A 78 1.03 -11.59 -2.84
CA GLU A 78 1.10 -12.23 -4.16
C GLU A 78 1.35 -11.22 -5.31
N ASN A 79 2.32 -10.33 -5.10
CA ASN A 79 2.90 -9.48 -6.13
C ASN A 79 4.32 -9.96 -6.49
N ARG A 80 5.06 -9.14 -7.23
CA ARG A 80 6.43 -9.42 -7.70
C ARG A 80 7.37 -8.28 -7.34
N ILE A 81 7.06 -7.55 -6.26
CA ILE A 81 7.83 -6.38 -5.83
C ILE A 81 9.18 -6.85 -5.31
N GLN A 82 10.25 -6.37 -5.92
CA GLN A 82 11.61 -6.80 -5.58
C GLN A 82 12.23 -5.95 -4.46
N HIS A 83 11.82 -4.69 -4.38
CA HIS A 83 12.39 -3.71 -3.45
C HIS A 83 11.29 -2.80 -2.91
N LEU A 84 11.35 -2.53 -1.60
CA LEU A 84 10.71 -1.37 -1.01
C LEU A 84 11.57 -0.13 -1.25
N LEU A 85 10.93 1.04 -1.30
CA LEU A 85 11.65 2.31 -1.36
C LEU A 85 12.21 2.66 0.02
N GLU A 86 13.41 3.25 0.05
CA GLU A 86 14.07 3.74 1.27
C GLU A 86 13.17 4.71 2.06
N ASN A 87 12.35 5.48 1.34
CA ASN A 87 11.42 6.47 1.91
C ASN A 87 10.12 5.86 2.46
N ILE A 88 9.99 4.53 2.59
CA ILE A 88 8.81 3.91 3.23
C ILE A 88 8.57 4.47 4.65
N GLY A 89 9.64 4.89 5.33
CA GLY A 89 9.59 5.57 6.63
C GLY A 89 8.81 6.90 6.66
N ASP A 90 8.49 7.51 5.51
CA ASP A 90 7.63 8.70 5.44
C ASP A 90 6.17 8.40 5.82
N LEU A 91 5.78 7.13 5.76
CA LEU A 91 4.49 6.64 6.26
C LEU A 91 4.52 6.50 7.78
N LYS A 92 4.58 7.63 8.48
CA LYS A 92 4.80 7.71 9.94
C LYS A 92 3.78 6.97 10.79
N TYR A 93 2.60 6.68 10.24
CA TYR A 93 1.49 6.02 10.92
C TYR A 93 1.28 4.58 10.47
N LEU A 94 2.11 4.09 9.54
CA LEU A 94 2.06 2.73 9.04
C LEU A 94 2.47 1.79 10.16
N ASN A 95 1.51 1.00 10.64
CA ASN A 95 1.73 0.01 11.68
C ASN A 95 1.73 -1.43 11.15
N ARG A 96 1.25 -1.62 9.92
CA ARG A 96 1.20 -2.93 9.29
C ARG A 96 1.58 -2.86 7.83
N ILE A 97 2.60 -3.63 7.45
CA ILE A 97 2.93 -3.89 6.06
C ILE A 97 3.11 -5.38 5.84
N ASP A 98 2.48 -5.90 4.78
CA ASP A 98 2.64 -7.28 4.37
C ASP A 98 3.01 -7.35 2.90
N MET A 99 4.06 -8.10 2.62
CA MET A 99 4.55 -8.39 1.28
C MET A 99 4.78 -9.89 1.11
N GLU A 100 4.03 -10.73 1.80
CA GLU A 100 4.07 -12.18 1.62
C GLU A 100 3.92 -12.56 0.15
N ASN A 101 4.71 -13.56 -0.27
CA ASN A 101 4.78 -14.07 -1.64
C ASN A 101 5.18 -13.01 -2.69
N ASN A 102 6.02 -12.03 -2.32
CA ASN A 102 6.73 -11.17 -3.27
C ASN A 102 8.07 -11.81 -3.65
N PHE A 103 8.07 -12.61 -4.72
CA PHE A 103 9.11 -13.57 -5.15
C PHE A 103 10.58 -13.10 -5.36
N SER A 104 11.02 -11.94 -4.85
CA SER A 104 12.43 -11.51 -4.98
C SER A 104 12.88 -10.46 -3.97
N LEU A 105 12.32 -10.43 -2.75
CA LEU A 105 12.73 -9.45 -1.74
C LEU A 105 14.12 -9.79 -1.19
N SER A 106 15.13 -9.47 -2.01
CA SER A 106 16.52 -9.88 -1.85
C SER A 106 17.34 -8.92 -0.98
N ASN A 107 16.81 -7.72 -0.71
CA ASN A 107 17.41 -6.75 0.19
C ASN A 107 16.31 -5.97 0.91
N LEU A 108 16.07 -6.28 2.19
CA LEU A 108 15.52 -5.29 3.10
C LEU A 108 16.61 -4.21 3.27
N PRO A 109 16.31 -2.91 3.15
CA PRO A 109 17.29 -1.85 3.40
C PRO A 109 17.98 -2.10 4.75
N GLU A 110 19.31 -2.17 4.75
CA GLU A 110 20.13 -2.76 5.81
C GLU A 110 19.98 -2.11 7.19
N SER A 111 19.33 -0.95 7.35
CA SER A 111 19.30 -0.28 8.67
C SER A 111 18.30 0.84 8.93
N GLU A 112 17.48 1.32 7.99
CA GLU A 112 16.87 2.66 8.15
C GLU A 112 15.35 2.76 7.95
N TRP A 113 14.58 1.72 8.28
CA TRP A 113 13.13 1.87 8.30
C TRP A 113 12.74 2.82 9.44
N LYS A 114 12.45 4.09 9.12
CA LYS A 114 11.91 5.08 10.08
C LYS A 114 10.43 4.84 10.41
N LEU A 115 9.95 3.61 10.24
CA LEU A 115 8.60 3.17 10.55
C LEU A 115 8.46 2.96 12.06
N LYS A 116 8.40 4.07 12.81
CA LYS A 116 8.41 4.07 14.28
C LYS A 116 7.20 3.37 14.90
N GLU A 117 6.11 3.28 14.17
CA GLU A 117 4.84 2.69 14.62
C GLU A 117 4.61 1.27 14.06
N LEU A 118 5.58 0.67 13.35
CA LEU A 118 5.41 -0.65 12.74
C LEU A 118 5.31 -1.75 13.79
N GLU A 119 4.15 -2.38 13.87
CA GLU A 119 3.87 -3.50 14.77
C GLU A 119 3.96 -4.85 14.04
N VAL A 120 3.58 -4.88 12.76
CA VAL A 120 3.55 -6.12 11.97
C VAL A 120 4.24 -5.93 10.63
N LEU A 121 5.22 -6.79 10.38
CA LEU A 121 5.95 -6.94 9.13
C LEU A 121 5.80 -8.38 8.62
N GLY A 122 4.98 -8.55 7.57
CA GLY A 122 4.82 -9.83 6.87
C GLY A 122 5.80 -9.94 5.70
N LEU A 123 6.73 -10.89 5.78
CA LEU A 123 7.74 -11.18 4.74
C LEU A 123 7.79 -12.69 4.40
N GLY A 124 6.71 -13.43 4.68
CA GLY A 124 6.62 -14.86 4.38
C GLY A 124 6.81 -15.17 2.90
N GLY A 125 7.36 -16.35 2.57
CA GLY A 125 7.50 -16.79 1.18
C GLY A 125 8.57 -16.09 0.33
N ASN A 126 9.33 -15.16 0.91
CA ASN A 126 10.53 -14.61 0.29
C ASN A 126 11.67 -15.65 0.38
N LYS A 127 12.17 -16.13 -0.77
CA LYS A 127 13.33 -17.03 -0.87
C LYS A 127 14.55 -16.28 -1.35
#